data_AF-A0A965WS63-F1
#
_entry.id   AF-A0A965WS63-F1
#
_cell.length_a   1.000
_cell.length_b   1.000
_cell.length_c   1.000
_cell.angle_alpha   90.00
_cell.angle_beta   90.00
_cell.angle_gamma   90.00
#
_symmetry.space_group_name_H-M   'P 1'
#
loop_
_entity.id
_entity.type
_entity.pdbx_description
1 polymer ?
#
loop_
_entity_poly.entity_id
_entity_poly.type
_entity_poly.pdbx_seq_one_letter_code
_entity_poly.pdbx_strand_id
1 'polypeptide(L)'
;MAKIKLFVERETYEKNDKTYYSYFVRGNIRGKEVKALLSPPDVGGYNVLDIVFGDSDKAELIVTPFEIKDDATKRVITGNSYEIMATDPDGEVFK
;
A
#
# COMPACT_ATOMS: atom_id res chain seq x y z
N MET A 1 -2.58 14.29 17.19
CA MET A 1 -2.01 14.46 15.84
C MET A 1 -3.08 14.10 14.83
N ALA A 2 -3.26 14.87 13.77
CA ALA A 2 -4.20 14.49 12.71
C ALA A 2 -3.73 13.19 12.05
N LYS A 3 -4.59 12.18 11.97
CA LYS A 3 -4.28 10.94 11.26
C LYS A 3 -4.23 11.29 9.77
N ILE A 4 -3.03 11.35 9.20
CA ILE A 4 -2.87 11.53 7.76
C ILE A 4 -3.41 10.26 7.11
N LYS A 5 -4.49 10.40 6.32
CA LYS A 5 -4.96 9.31 5.47
C LYS A 5 -4.02 9.21 4.27
N LEU A 6 -3.38 8.06 4.13
CA LEU A 6 -2.54 7.72 2.99
C LEU A 6 -3.33 6.76 2.10
N PHE A 7 -3.08 6.84 0.80
CA PHE A 7 -3.71 5.97 -0.18
C PHE A 7 -2.65 5.34 -1.07
N VAL A 8 -2.90 4.09 -1.45
CA VAL A 8 -2.26 3.48 -2.62
C VAL A 8 -3.21 3.69 -3.79
N GLU A 9 -2.70 4.21 -4.89
CA GLU A 9 -3.42 4.41 -6.14
C GLU A 9 -2.95 3.35 -7.15
N ARG A 10 -3.80 3.08 -8.16
CA ARG A 10 -3.41 2.28 -9.32
C ARG A 10 -3.71 2.98 -10.64
N GLU A 11 -2.84 2.77 -11.61
CA GLU A 11 -3.04 3.24 -12.99
C GLU A 11 -2.62 2.14 -13.97
N THR A 12 -3.25 2.11 -15.15
CA THR A 12 -2.90 1.16 -16.21
C THR A 12 -1.67 1.62 -17.00
N TYR A 13 -0.84 0.67 -17.43
CA TYR A 13 0.23 0.89 -18.39
C TYR A 13 0.26 -0.25 -19.42
N GLU A 14 0.78 0.05 -20.61
CA GLU A 14 0.91 -0.90 -21.70
C GLU A 14 2.33 -1.50 -21.73
N LYS A 15 2.42 -2.81 -21.90
CA LYS A 15 3.69 -3.52 -22.11
C LYS A 15 3.45 -4.79 -22.92
N ASN A 16 4.20 -4.95 -24.02
CA ASN A 16 4.07 -6.13 -24.90
C ASN A 16 2.62 -6.40 -25.34
N ASP A 17 1.91 -5.34 -25.78
CA ASP A 17 0.51 -5.39 -26.22
C ASP A 17 -0.48 -5.90 -25.14
N LYS A 18 -0.13 -5.72 -23.86
CA LYS A 18 -0.96 -6.05 -22.72
C LYS A 18 -1.03 -4.87 -21.76
N THR A 19 -2.25 -4.64 -21.25
CA THR A 19 -2.53 -3.67 -20.21
C THR A 19 -2.29 -4.29 -18.84
N TYR A 20 -1.57 -3.58 -17.97
CA TYR A 20 -1.29 -3.98 -16.60
C TYR A 20 -1.60 -2.84 -15.63
N TYR A 21 -1.91 -3.17 -14.37
CA TYR A 21 -1.94 -2.17 -13.31
C TYR A 21 -0.56 -1.94 -12.70
N SER A 22 -0.26 -0.67 -12.44
CA SER A 22 0.85 -0.22 -11.60
C SER A 22 0.28 0.37 -10.32
N TYR A 23 0.88 0.02 -9.18
CA TYR A 23 0.44 0.45 -7.85
C TYR A 23 1.46 1.42 -7.27
N PHE A 24 1.02 2.52 -6.67
CA PHE A 24 1.93 3.54 -6.12
C PHE A 24 1.32 4.41 -5.03
N VAL A 25 2.17 5.02 -4.21
CA VAL A 25 1.79 6.12 -3.33
C VAL A 25 2.20 7.43 -3.99
N ARG A 26 1.25 8.36 -4.11
CA ARG A 26 1.48 9.71 -4.63
C ARG A 26 1.88 10.66 -3.50
N GLY A 27 2.84 11.53 -3.78
CA GLY A 27 3.29 12.54 -2.82
C GLY A 27 3.81 13.79 -3.50
N ASN A 28 4.10 14.83 -2.71
CA ASN A 28 4.76 16.04 -3.17
C ASN A 28 6.09 16.23 -2.43
N ILE A 29 7.20 16.25 -3.17
CA ILE A 29 8.53 16.52 -2.63
C ILE A 29 9.03 17.81 -3.25
N ARG A 30 9.17 18.86 -2.43
CA ARG A 30 9.69 20.17 -2.85
C ARG A 30 8.95 20.75 -4.06
N GLY A 31 7.62 20.66 -4.08
CA GLY A 31 6.77 21.18 -5.15
C GLY A 31 6.65 20.25 -6.36
N LYS A 32 7.34 19.10 -6.38
CA LYS A 32 7.23 18.11 -7.46
C LYS A 32 6.35 16.96 -7.02
N GLU A 33 5.37 16.61 -7.84
CA GLU A 33 4.63 15.37 -7.67
C GLU A 33 5.58 14.19 -7.91
N VAL A 34 5.53 13.20 -7.02
CA VAL A 34 6.30 11.97 -7.10
C VAL A 34 5.37 10.78 -6.91
N LYS A 35 5.69 9.67 -7.57
CA LYS A 35 5.05 8.37 -7.39
C LYS A 35 6.09 7.39 -6.88
N ALA A 36 5.85 6.83 -5.70
CA ALA A 36 6.64 5.72 -5.16
C ALA A 36 5.94 4.41 -5.51
N LEU A 37 6.54 3.61 -6.39
CA LEU A 37 5.95 2.34 -6.83
C LEU A 37 5.90 1.32 -5.68
N LEU A 38 4.77 0.63 -5.58
CA LEU A 38 4.60 -0.55 -4.75
C LEU A 38 4.85 -1.78 -5.61
N SER A 39 5.93 -2.49 -5.31
CA SER A 39 6.25 -3.77 -5.93
C SER A 39 6.11 -4.87 -4.88
N PRO A 40 5.17 -5.81 -5.05
CA PRO A 40 5.15 -7.02 -4.25
C PRO A 40 6.46 -7.82 -4.41
N PRO A 41 6.82 -8.66 -3.43
CA PRO A 41 8.01 -9.51 -3.50
C PRO A 41 7.99 -10.51 -4.67
N ASP A 42 6.79 -10.91 -5.10
CA ASP A 42 6.57 -11.87 -6.17
C ASP A 42 5.37 -11.50 -7.06
N VAL A 43 5.25 -12.16 -8.20
CA VAL A 43 4.20 -11.87 -9.19
C VAL A 43 2.79 -12.15 -8.66
N GLY A 44 2.63 -13.14 -7.79
CA GLY A 44 1.33 -13.49 -7.20
C GLY A 44 0.77 -12.38 -6.32
N GLY A 45 1.63 -11.56 -5.72
CA GLY A 45 1.21 -10.39 -4.94
C GLY A 45 0.42 -9.36 -5.74
N TYR A 46 0.62 -9.26 -7.06
CA TYR A 46 -0.20 -8.36 -7.89
C TYR A 46 -1.65 -8.82 -8.00
N ASN A 47 -1.91 -10.13 -8.07
CA ASN A 47 -3.27 -10.66 -8.09
C ASN A 47 -4.00 -10.34 -6.78
N VAL A 48 -3.30 -10.38 -5.64
CA VAL A 48 -3.86 -10.00 -4.34
C VAL A 48 -4.23 -8.52 -4.34
N LEU A 49 -3.36 -7.65 -4.87
CA LEU A 49 -3.67 -6.22 -5.01
C LEU A 49 -4.87 -5.97 -5.92
N ASP A 50 -4.97 -6.69 -7.05
CA ASP A 50 -6.11 -6.58 -7.96
C ASP A 50 -7.43 -6.92 -7.23
N ILE A 51 -7.42 -7.96 -6.40
CA ILE A 51 -8.60 -8.36 -5.58
C ILE A 51 -8.92 -7.29 -4.53
N VAL A 52 -7.93 -6.82 -3.77
CA VAL A 52 -8.14 -5.81 -2.72
C VAL A 52 -8.68 -4.52 -3.31
N PHE A 53 -8.19 -4.08 -4.47
CA PHE A 53 -8.69 -2.86 -5.12
C PHE A 53 -10.09 -3.04 -5.72
N GLY A 54 -10.47 -4.26 -6.12
CA GLY A 54 -11.74 -4.53 -6.78
C GLY A 54 -11.93 -3.62 -8.00
N ASP A 55 -13.01 -2.83 -8.00
CA ASP A 55 -13.30 -1.83 -9.04
C ASP A 55 -12.76 -0.42 -8.73
N SER A 56 -12.12 -0.22 -7.58
CA SER A 56 -11.62 1.09 -7.15
C SER A 56 -10.27 1.44 -7.79
N ASP A 57 -9.96 2.74 -7.90
CA ASP A 57 -8.65 3.26 -8.31
C ASP A 57 -7.72 3.53 -7.13
N LYS A 58 -8.23 3.43 -5.89
CA LYS A 58 -7.48 3.70 -4.67
C LYS A 58 -7.90 2.79 -3.51
N ALA A 59 -6.96 2.45 -2.66
CA ALA A 59 -7.16 1.77 -1.39
C ALA A 59 -6.44 2.51 -0.26
N GLU A 60 -6.94 2.41 0.98
CA GLU A 60 -6.32 3.07 2.14
C GLU A 60 -5.01 2.36 2.51
N LEU A 61 -3.96 3.13 2.77
CA LEU A 61 -2.70 2.63 3.32
C LEU A 61 -2.68 2.85 4.84
N ILE A 62 -2.74 1.76 5.58
CA ILE A 62 -2.63 1.78 7.04
C ILE A 62 -1.16 1.58 7.42
N VAL A 63 -0.65 2.54 8.19
CA VAL A 63 0.70 2.50 8.76
C VAL A 63 0.58 2.29 10.25
N THR A 64 1.03 1.13 10.72
CA THR A 64 0.95 0.76 12.14
C THR A 64 2.37 0.72 12.73
N PRO A 65 2.74 1.68 13.60
CA PRO A 65 4.02 1.62 14.28
C PRO A 65 4.07 0.42 15.22
N PHE A 66 5.21 -0.26 15.27
CA PHE A 66 5.46 -1.36 16.21
C PHE A 66 6.76 -1.15 16.97
N GLU A 67 6.80 -1.74 18.16
CA GLU A 67 8.00 -1.83 18.99
C GLU A 67 8.09 -3.27 19.52
N ILE A 68 9.22 -3.92 19.24
CA ILE A 68 9.53 -5.26 19.75
C ILE A 68 10.67 -5.10 20.75
N LYS A 69 10.43 -5.55 21.98
CA LYS A 69 11.45 -5.66 23.02
C LYS A 69 11.91 -7.10 23.10
N ASP A 70 13.17 -7.32 22.78
CA ASP A 70 13.81 -8.62 22.98
C ASP A 70 14.37 -8.65 24.41
N ASP A 71 13.73 -9.43 25.27
CA ASP A 71 14.13 -9.54 26.69
C ASP A 71 15.47 -10.25 26.90
N ALA A 72 15.89 -11.10 25.97
CA ALA A 72 17.15 -11.83 26.05
C ALA A 72 18.33 -10.95 25.62
N THR A 73 18.17 -10.13 24.59
CA THR A 73 19.24 -9.25 24.08
C THR A 73 19.13 -7.80 24.57
N LYS A 74 18.05 -7.45 25.27
CA LYS A 74 17.69 -6.07 25.69
C LYS A 74 17.60 -5.08 24.53
N ARG A 75 17.43 -5.58 23.29
CA ARG A 75 17.28 -4.75 22.10
C ARG A 75 15.83 -4.29 21.97
N VAL A 76 15.68 -3.04 21.55
CA VAL A 76 14.41 -2.45 21.15
C VAL A 76 14.44 -2.28 19.64
N ILE A 77 13.52 -2.93 18.94
CA ILE A 77 13.35 -2.84 17.49
C ILE A 77 12.06 -2.09 17.23
N THR A 78 12.17 -0.92 16.62
CA THR A 78 11.02 -0.09 16.22
C THR A 78 10.87 -0.07 14.71
N GLY A 79 9.64 -0.01 14.23
CA GLY A 79 9.36 0.12 12.81
C GLY A 79 7.90 0.45 12.54
N ASN A 80 7.51 0.37 11.27
CA ASN A 80 6.12 0.45 10.85
C ASN A 80 5.78 -0.80 10.04
N SER A 81 4.62 -1.38 10.26
CA SER A 81 3.97 -2.27 9.30
C SER A 81 3.05 -1.45 8.39
N TYR A 82 2.85 -1.96 7.18
CA TYR A 82 2.05 -1.33 6.15
C TYR A 82 1.00 -2.34 5.68
N GLU A 83 -0.26 -1.94 5.69
CA GLU A 83 -1.40 -2.76 5.22
C GLU A 83 -2.20 -1.94 4.22
N ILE A 84 -2.69 -2.59 3.16
CA ILE A 84 -3.56 -1.95 2.17
C ILE A 84 -4.96 -2.45 2.43
N MET A 85 -5.90 -1.54 2.62
CA MET A 85 -7.26 -1.86 3.01
C MET A 85 -8.25 -1.20 2.05
N ALA A 86 -9.19 -1.99 1.55
CA ALA A 86 -10.34 -1.49 0.82
C ALA A 86 -11.62 -1.88 1.54
N THR A 87 -12.65 -1.04 1.42
CA THR A 87 -13.98 -1.31 1.94
C THR A 87 -14.96 -1.21 0.80
N ASP A 88 -15.76 -2.25 0.59
CA ASP A 88 -16.77 -2.28 -0.45
C ASP A 88 -18.04 -1.48 -0.04
N PRO A 89 -19.03 -1.33 -0.95
CA PRO A 89 -20.27 -0.63 -0.63
C PRO A 89 -21.11 -1.27 0.49
N ASP A 90 -20.97 -2.58 0.70
CA ASP A 90 -21.70 -3.34 1.72
C ASP A 90 -21.00 -3.29 3.09
N GLY A 91 -19.78 -2.73 3.15
CA GLY A 91 -18.98 -2.54 4.36
C GLY A 91 -18.00 -3.67 4.65
N GLU A 92 -17.83 -4.63 3.74
CA GLU A 92 -16.83 -5.69 3.86
C GLU A 92 -15.42 -5.12 3.64
N VAL A 93 -14.47 -5.58 4.45
CA VAL A 93 -13.09 -5.08 4.47
C VAL A 93 -12.15 -6.12 3.89
N PHE A 94 -11.43 -5.73 2.84
CA PHE A 94 -10.39 -6.53 2.19
C PHE A 94 -9.02 -5.97 2.57
N LYS A 95 -8.10 -6.82 3.01
CA LYS A 95 -6.75 -6.46 3.44
C LYS A 95 -5.71 -7.52 3.08
#